data_AF-A0A2M8EW06-F1
#
_entry.id   AF-A0A2M8EW06-F1
#
_cell.length_a   1.000
_cell.length_b   1.000
_cell.length_c   1.000
_cell.angle_alpha   90.00
_cell.angle_beta   90.00
_cell.angle_gamma   90.00
#
_symmetry.space_group_name_H-M   'P 1'
#
loop_
_entity.id
_entity.type
_entity.pdbx_description
1 polymer ?
#
loop_
_entity_poly.entity_id
_entity_poly.type
_entity_poly.pdbx_seq_one_letter_code
_entity_poly.pdbx_strand_id
1 'polypeptide(L)'
;MLPNLAFISINRVLNIFMPKYKQVFDEMLKKNKTPFVEFKEIHDQYTAQPNKWKKEFNQKGEEIQMIIRRFENQLCRHSENGGLGKFTSGLAEKFWEEIRIQ
;
A
#
# COMPACT_ATOMS: atom_id res chain seq x y z
N MET A 1 11.19 -22.82 14.71
CA MET A 1 11.81 -21.78 15.56
C MET A 1 10.71 -20.80 15.98
N LEU A 2 10.44 -20.67 17.28
CA LEU A 2 9.53 -19.65 17.79
C LEU A 2 10.21 -18.27 17.66
N PRO A 3 9.50 -17.22 17.24
CA PRO A 3 10.08 -15.88 17.19
C PRO A 3 10.44 -15.43 18.61
N ASN A 4 11.62 -14.86 18.78
CA ASN A 4 12.12 -14.35 20.06
C ASN A 4 11.12 -13.34 20.65
N LEU A 5 10.72 -13.52 21.92
CA LEU A 5 9.81 -12.63 22.64
C LEU A 5 10.29 -11.17 22.62
N ALA A 6 11.59 -10.92 22.62
CA ALA A 6 12.17 -9.58 22.46
C ALA A 6 11.87 -8.99 21.06
N PHE A 7 11.94 -9.80 20.01
CA PHE A 7 11.60 -9.39 18.64
C PHE A 7 10.11 -9.08 18.48
N ILE A 8 9.24 -9.87 19.11
CA ILE A 8 7.79 -9.61 19.13
C ILE A 8 7.48 -8.30 19.88
N SER A 9 8.16 -8.05 21.01
CA SER A 9 7.97 -6.83 21.81
C SER A 9 8.45 -5.57 21.08
N ILE A 10 9.63 -5.63 20.44
CA ILE A 10 10.19 -4.51 19.66
C ILE A 10 9.28 -4.16 18.47
N ASN A 11 8.83 -5.15 17.69
CA ASN A 11 7.91 -4.90 16.57
C ASN A 11 6.57 -4.31 17.05
N ARG A 12 6.08 -4.75 18.21
CA ARG A 12 4.86 -4.17 18.81
C ARG A 12 5.06 -2.71 19.19
N VAL A 13 6.20 -2.35 19.80
CA VAL A 13 6.51 -0.96 20.19
C VAL A 13 6.73 -0.06 18.97
N LEU A 14 7.48 -0.52 17.96
CA LEU A 14 7.70 0.23 16.72
C LEU A 14 6.38 0.53 15.99
N ASN A 15 5.43 -0.42 16.01
CA ASN A 15 4.10 -0.21 15.48
C ASN A 15 3.27 0.82 16.26
N ILE A 16 3.53 1.06 17.56
CA ILE A 16 2.80 2.08 18.33
C ILE A 16 3.20 3.49 17.88
N PHE A 17 4.47 3.71 17.51
CA PHE A 17 4.97 5.02 17.07
C PHE A 17 4.72 5.31 15.59
N MET A 18 4.47 4.26 14.78
CA MET A 18 4.28 4.41 13.36
C MET A 18 2.87 4.96 13.03
N PRO A 19 2.74 6.04 12.23
CA PRO A 19 1.45 6.53 11.79
C PRO A 19 0.61 5.45 11.11
N LYS A 20 -0.71 5.47 11.33
CA LYS A 20 -1.61 4.43 10.83
C LYS A 20 -1.56 4.24 9.31
N TYR A 21 -1.42 5.33 8.55
CA TYR A 21 -1.30 5.26 7.09
C TYR A 21 -0.06 4.46 6.66
N LYS A 22 1.07 4.62 7.37
CA LYS A 22 2.32 3.91 7.10
C LYS A 22 2.22 2.42 7.45
N GLN A 23 1.50 2.07 8.52
CA GLN A 23 1.20 0.66 8.84
C GLN A 23 0.39 -0.02 7.74
N VAL A 24 -0.66 0.66 7.26
CA VAL A 24 -1.52 0.13 6.21
C VAL A 24 -0.76 0.02 4.88
N PHE A 25 0.12 0.98 4.58
CA PHE A 25 1.03 0.94 3.42
C PHE A 25 2.01 -0.24 3.49
N ASP A 26 2.71 -0.42 4.60
CA ASP A 26 3.65 -1.54 4.78
C ASP A 26 2.93 -2.89 4.72
N GLU A 27 1.74 -2.98 5.30
CA GLU A 27 0.90 -4.17 5.22
C GLU A 27 0.48 -4.48 3.77
N MET A 28 0.10 -3.45 3.01
CA MET A 28 -0.24 -3.58 1.59
C MET A 28 0.94 -4.13 0.80
N LEU A 29 2.13 -3.56 0.93
CA LEU A 29 3.31 -4.06 0.20
C LEU A 29 3.68 -5.48 0.62
N LYS A 30 3.66 -5.77 1.92
CA LYS A 30 3.99 -7.10 2.45
C LYS A 30 3.03 -8.17 1.96
N LYS A 31 1.73 -7.89 1.93
CA LYS A 31 0.70 -8.85 1.51
C LYS A 31 0.59 -9.03 0.00
N ASN A 32 1.02 -8.05 -0.78
CA ASN A 32 0.85 -8.05 -2.25
C ASN A 32 2.18 -7.93 -2.99
N LYS A 33 3.27 -8.45 -2.40
CA LYS A 33 4.63 -8.34 -2.96
C LYS A 33 4.72 -8.77 -4.43
N THR A 34 4.12 -9.91 -4.78
CA THR A 34 4.19 -10.47 -6.13
C THR A 34 3.56 -9.53 -7.19
N PRO A 35 2.28 -9.10 -7.06
CA PRO A 35 1.70 -8.11 -7.97
C PRO A 35 2.56 -6.86 -8.17
N PHE A 36 3.12 -6.29 -7.09
CA PHE A 36 3.94 -5.09 -7.17
C PHE A 36 5.28 -5.33 -7.89
N VAL A 37 5.92 -6.48 -7.68
CA VAL A 37 7.15 -6.86 -8.41
C VAL A 37 6.85 -7.06 -9.89
N GLU A 38 5.80 -7.80 -10.23
CA GLU A 38 5.39 -7.99 -11.63
C GLU A 38 5.06 -6.66 -12.32
N PHE A 39 4.30 -5.79 -11.64
CA PHE A 39 3.98 -4.48 -12.20
C PHE A 39 5.21 -3.61 -12.40
N LYS A 40 6.21 -3.71 -11.52
CA LYS A 40 7.48 -3.00 -11.72
C LYS A 40 8.19 -3.45 -13.00
N GLU A 41 8.25 -4.74 -13.27
CA GLU A 41 8.86 -5.27 -14.50
C GLU A 41 8.11 -4.77 -15.74
N ILE A 42 6.77 -4.81 -15.71
CA ILE A 42 5.93 -4.30 -16.81
C ILE A 42 6.07 -2.78 -16.97
N HIS A 43 6.19 -2.04 -15.88
CA HIS A 43 6.44 -0.59 -15.92
C HIS A 43 7.78 -0.29 -16.62
N ASP A 44 8.87 -0.96 -16.21
CA ASP A 44 10.20 -0.75 -16.79
C ASP A 44 10.20 -1.10 -18.29
N GLN A 45 9.50 -2.16 -18.68
CA GLN A 45 9.28 -2.52 -20.08
C GLN A 45 8.44 -1.48 -20.84
N TYR A 46 7.38 -0.96 -20.23
CA TYR A 46 6.52 0.08 -20.80
C TYR A 46 7.28 1.39 -21.00
N THR A 47 8.12 1.81 -20.05
CA THR A 47 8.98 2.98 -20.21
C THR A 47 9.92 2.83 -21.41
N ALA A 48 10.46 1.63 -21.65
CA ALA A 48 11.33 1.36 -22.79
C ALA A 48 10.58 1.26 -24.13
N GLN A 49 9.40 0.63 -24.16
CA GLN A 49 8.63 0.37 -25.39
C GLN A 49 7.11 0.55 -25.18
N PRO A 50 6.62 1.79 -25.07
CA PRO A 50 5.22 2.06 -24.68
C PRO A 50 4.20 1.40 -25.61
N ASN A 51 4.42 1.47 -26.93
CA ASN A 51 3.49 0.92 -27.92
C ASN A 51 3.31 -0.60 -27.81
N LYS A 52 4.35 -1.32 -27.37
CA LYS A 52 4.32 -2.78 -27.21
C LYS A 52 3.64 -3.20 -25.91
N TRP A 53 3.94 -2.51 -24.81
CA TRP A 53 3.55 -2.94 -23.48
C TRP A 53 2.30 -2.26 -22.92
N LYS A 54 1.74 -1.26 -23.61
CA LYS A 54 0.58 -0.47 -23.15
C LYS A 54 -0.58 -1.32 -22.63
N LYS A 55 -0.93 -2.40 -23.33
CA LYS A 55 -2.06 -3.25 -22.94
C LYS A 55 -1.81 -3.93 -21.59
N GLU A 56 -0.64 -4.52 -21.44
CA GLU A 56 -0.25 -5.25 -20.22
C GLU A 56 0.00 -4.31 -19.06
N PHE A 57 0.61 -3.15 -19.32
CA PHE A 57 0.77 -2.06 -18.36
C PHE A 57 -0.57 -1.60 -17.80
N ASN A 58 -1.56 -1.33 -18.67
CA ASN A 58 -2.88 -0.89 -18.22
C ASN A 58 -3.58 -1.98 -17.39
N GLN A 59 -3.54 -3.23 -17.85
CA GLN A 59 -4.19 -4.35 -17.16
C GLN A 59 -3.58 -4.61 -15.78
N LYS A 60 -2.25 -4.68 -15.67
CA LYS A 60 -1.56 -4.86 -14.39
C LYS A 60 -1.66 -3.61 -13.51
N GLY A 61 -1.69 -2.42 -14.10
CA GLY A 61 -1.92 -1.16 -13.39
C GLY A 61 -3.30 -1.10 -12.74
N GLU A 62 -4.34 -1.61 -13.41
CA GLU A 62 -5.69 -1.72 -12.83
C GLU A 62 -5.71 -2.66 -11.61
N GLU A 63 -5.00 -3.79 -11.68
CA GLU A 63 -4.83 -4.71 -10.56
C GLU A 63 -4.17 -4.02 -9.34
N ILE A 64 -3.08 -3.28 -9.59
CA ILE A 64 -2.41 -2.49 -8.55
C ILE A 64 -3.32 -1.43 -7.95
N GLN A 65 -4.08 -0.70 -8.79
CA GLN A 65 -5.02 0.31 -8.30
C GLN A 65 -6.13 -0.30 -7.43
N MET A 66 -6.66 -1.47 -7.78
CA MET A 66 -7.65 -2.16 -6.96
C MET A 66 -7.09 -2.55 -5.59
N ILE A 67 -5.85 -3.05 -5.54
CA ILE A 67 -5.16 -3.37 -4.28
C ILE A 67 -5.04 -2.10 -3.43
N ILE A 68 -4.50 -1.02 -3.98
CA ILE A 68 -4.32 0.25 -3.29
C ILE A 68 -5.64 0.75 -2.69
N ARG A 69 -6.70 0.83 -3.51
CA ARG A 69 -8.03 1.28 -3.06
C ARG A 69 -8.61 0.40 -1.95
N ARG A 70 -8.33 -0.91 -1.96
CA ARG A 70 -8.78 -1.81 -0.88
C ARG A 70 -8.17 -1.43 0.47
N PHE A 71 -6.87 -1.12 0.49
CA PHE A 71 -6.17 -0.74 1.73
C PHE A 71 -6.47 0.70 2.14
N GLU A 72 -6.63 1.62 1.20
CA GLU A 72 -7.15 2.96 1.46
C GLU A 72 -8.54 2.88 2.13
N ASN A 73 -9.45 2.09 1.58
CA ASN A 73 -10.77 1.90 2.16
C ASN A 73 -10.69 1.29 3.56
N GLN A 74 -9.75 0.38 3.83
CA GLN A 74 -9.52 -0.15 5.17
C GLN A 74 -9.04 0.92 6.15
N LEU A 75 -8.17 1.83 5.69
CA LEU A 75 -7.69 2.96 6.47
C LEU A 75 -8.83 3.94 6.82
N CYS A 76 -9.70 4.22 5.85
CA CYS A 76 -10.79 5.18 5.99
C CYS A 76 -12.02 4.62 6.73
N ARG A 77 -12.37 3.33 6.55
CA ARG A 77 -13.55 2.67 7.16
C ARG A 77 -13.56 2.72 8.69
N HIS A 78 -12.39 2.73 9.34
CA HIS A 78 -12.31 2.84 10.80
C HIS A 78 -12.80 4.20 11.33
N SER A 79 -12.83 5.23 10.49
CA SER A 79 -13.19 6.58 10.89
C SER A 79 -14.67 6.90 10.65
N GLU A 80 -15.34 6.16 9.75
CA GLU A 80 -16.77 6.32 9.44
C GLU A 80 -17.66 5.79 10.58
N ASN A 81 -17.29 4.67 11.21
CA ASN A 81 -18.00 4.13 12.37
C ASN A 81 -17.90 5.01 13.64
N GLY A 82 -17.00 6.01 13.66
CA GLY A 82 -16.76 6.91 14.79
C GLY A 82 -17.17 8.37 14.58
N GLY A 83 -17.80 8.71 13.44
CA GLY A 83 -18.22 10.09 13.14
C GLY A 83 -17.09 11.05 12.72
N LEU A 84 -15.92 10.54 12.31
CA LEU A 84 -14.70 11.33 12.04
C LEU A 84 -14.41 11.50 10.53
N GLY A 85 -15.45 11.70 9.71
CA GLY A 85 -15.31 11.79 8.23
C GLY A 85 -14.40 12.92 7.70
N LYS A 86 -13.95 13.87 8.55
CA LYS A 86 -12.95 14.89 8.20
C LYS A 86 -11.49 14.49 8.49
N PHE A 87 -11.25 13.45 9.29
CA PHE A 87 -9.90 12.94 9.59
C PHE A 87 -9.44 11.87 8.60
N THR A 88 -10.35 11.28 7.82
CA THR A 88 -10.06 10.28 6.78
C THR A 88 -9.31 10.86 5.59
N SER A 89 -9.64 12.09 5.17
CA SER A 89 -9.03 12.73 4.00
C SER A 89 -7.52 12.95 4.18
N GLY A 90 -7.08 13.36 5.37
CA GLY A 90 -5.65 13.58 5.65
C GLY A 90 -4.83 12.28 5.74
N LEU A 91 -5.45 11.16 6.14
CA LEU A 91 -4.77 9.85 6.16
C LEU A 91 -4.71 9.23 4.77
N ALA A 92 -5.77 9.37 3.97
CA ALA A 92 -5.79 8.94 2.58
C ALA A 92 -4.75 9.71 1.75
N GLU A 93 -4.66 11.04 1.87
CA GLU A 93 -3.66 11.81 1.12
C GLU A 93 -2.24 11.36 1.46
N LYS A 94 -1.90 11.25 2.75
CA LYS A 94 -0.58 10.76 3.19
C LYS A 94 -0.28 9.34 2.72
N PHE A 95 -1.30 8.49 2.63
CA PHE A 95 -1.16 7.13 2.08
C PHE A 95 -0.86 7.17 0.58
N TRP A 96 -1.53 8.02 -0.18
CA TRP A 96 -1.26 8.21 -1.62
C TRP A 96 0.08 8.90 -1.88
N GLU A 97 0.53 9.81 -1.01
CA GLU A 97 1.88 10.40 -1.08
C GLU A 97 2.96 9.32 -1.00
N GLU A 98 2.86 8.36 -0.07
CA GLU A 98 3.82 7.23 0.03
C GLU A 98 3.82 6.37 -1.24
N ILE A 99 2.66 6.19 -1.89
CA ILE A 99 2.56 5.45 -3.15
C ILE A 99 3.23 6.21 -4.31
N ARG A 100 3.08 7.54 -4.37
CA ARG A 100 3.64 8.37 -5.45
C ARG A 100 5.17 8.54 -5.36
N ILE A 101 5.75 8.34 -4.17
CA ILE A 101 7.20 8.48 -3.94
C ILE A 101 7.98 7.23 -4.37
N GLN A 102 7.31 6.08 -4.51
CA GLN A 102 7.89 4.81 -4.96
C GLN A 102 7.90 4.69 -6.49
#